data_AF-A0A0U1M5N6-F1
#
_entry.id   AF-A0A0U1M5N6-F1
#
_cell.length_a   1.000
_cell.length_b   1.000
_cell.length_c   1.000
_cell.angle_alpha   90.00
_cell.angle_beta   90.00
_cell.angle_gamma   90.00
#
_symmetry.space_group_name_H-M   'P 1'
#
loop_
_entity.id
_entity.type
_entity.pdbx_description
1 polymer ?
#
loop_
_entity_poly.entity_id
_entity_poly.type
_entity_poly.pdbx_seq_one_letter_code
_entity_poly.pdbx_strand_id
1 'polypeptide(L)'
;MSFLSQIPVIGNEIDSLVQRSQWRDAESVLLRMLREAEHHPPASPRENTENQQAKLMLAHVLRQAGRFHDAERLDGEVLTIREREYGETAQETLVVMYNLATDIKLQTGRLLEGLALERRVLETAVQAYWPNTKAVVTADHSPSMDILIRMCNLADTFFAHNQPTDAAQLHETVLRLCTASIGPGHPYTIAVMDSTGRDYVSQGRLHEAVRLLQDAVEAGKVHLGEQDATTRRCIVHLAETYGRMTAEGDGKVPDGKVVAILEQAIKILEESIGVDDTDTVSLKYYLAVAYARLDGRFHDSEALQEQVLHWCRRQLGVRTETASLMVRNLVLMYRQLGRMDKAREVENEFGRIRRSQSD
;
A
#
# COMPACT_ATOMS: atom_id res chain seq x y z
N MET A 1 -12.48 -4.80 18.98
CA MET A 1 -13.40 -5.37 17.97
C MET A 1 -13.31 -4.48 16.73
N SER A 2 -13.23 -5.05 15.54
CA SER A 2 -13.22 -4.25 14.29
C SER A 2 -14.60 -3.66 14.02
N PHE A 3 -14.63 -2.44 13.46
CA PHE A 3 -15.83 -1.68 13.12
C PHE A 3 -16.62 -2.33 11.98
N LEU A 4 -15.93 -2.91 10.99
CA LEU A 4 -16.52 -3.46 9.75
C LEU A 4 -16.45 -4.99 9.61
N SER A 5 -15.75 -5.71 10.48
CA SER A 5 -15.57 -7.18 10.34
C SER A 5 -16.18 -7.98 11.48
N GLN A 6 -17.41 -7.67 11.85
CA GLN A 6 -18.16 -8.47 12.83
C GLN A 6 -18.70 -9.74 12.16
N ILE A 7 -18.34 -10.89 12.71
CA ILE A 7 -18.97 -12.17 12.33
C ILE A 7 -20.34 -12.21 13.04
N PRO A 8 -21.43 -12.48 12.31
CA PRO A 8 -22.74 -12.71 12.92
C PRO A 8 -22.65 -13.82 13.97
N VAL A 9 -23.44 -13.77 15.04
CA VAL A 9 -23.48 -14.81 16.08
C VAL A 9 -24.84 -15.51 15.96
N ILE A 10 -24.85 -16.84 15.76
CA ILE A 10 -26.09 -17.58 15.54
C ILE A 10 -26.07 -18.91 16.26
N GLY A 11 -26.50 -18.89 17.52
CA GLY A 11 -26.69 -20.10 18.30
C GLY A 11 -25.40 -20.88 18.56
N ASN A 12 -25.35 -21.54 19.71
CA ASN A 12 -24.12 -22.18 20.16
C ASN A 12 -23.61 -23.29 19.23
N GLU A 13 -24.49 -23.96 18.48
CA GLU A 13 -24.12 -25.04 17.56
C GLU A 13 -23.36 -24.53 16.33
N ILE A 14 -23.90 -23.56 15.59
CA ILE A 14 -23.26 -23.03 14.38
C ILE A 14 -21.97 -22.29 14.75
N ASP A 15 -22.00 -21.50 15.83
CA ASP A 15 -20.81 -20.80 16.32
C ASP A 15 -19.68 -21.80 16.66
N SER A 16 -20.01 -22.94 17.27
CA SER A 16 -19.03 -23.99 17.57
C SER A 16 -18.48 -24.65 16.30
N LEU A 17 -19.33 -24.91 15.30
CA LEU A 17 -18.91 -25.51 14.03
C LEU A 17 -17.97 -24.56 13.25
N VAL A 18 -18.30 -23.27 13.21
CA VAL A 18 -17.49 -22.21 12.59
C VAL A 18 -16.12 -22.10 13.28
N GLN A 19 -16.09 -22.09 14.62
CA GLN A 19 -14.84 -22.06 15.39
C GLN A 19 -13.93 -23.27 15.11
N ARG A 20 -14.53 -24.43 14.81
CA ARG A 20 -13.79 -25.66 14.47
C ARG A 20 -13.53 -25.81 12.97
N SER A 21 -13.87 -24.80 12.17
CA SER A 21 -13.75 -24.81 10.71
C SER A 21 -14.51 -25.97 10.04
N GLN A 22 -15.60 -26.44 10.67
CA GLN A 22 -16.48 -27.47 10.13
C GLN A 22 -17.49 -26.84 9.15
N TRP A 23 -16.99 -26.30 8.04
CA TRP A 23 -17.76 -25.47 7.10
C TRP A 23 -18.97 -26.20 6.50
N ARG A 24 -18.82 -27.48 6.13
CA ARG A 24 -19.91 -28.27 5.53
C ARG A 24 -21.06 -28.55 6.51
N ASP A 25 -20.72 -28.81 7.77
CA ASP A 25 -21.71 -29.06 8.82
C ASP A 25 -22.44 -27.76 9.15
N ALA A 26 -21.70 -26.65 9.31
CA ALA A 26 -22.28 -25.33 9.51
C ALA A 26 -23.21 -24.92 8.36
N GLU A 27 -22.77 -25.11 7.10
CA GLU A 27 -23.60 -24.89 5.91
C GLU A 27 -24.89 -25.71 5.95
N SER A 28 -24.81 -26.99 6.28
CA SER A 28 -25.97 -27.88 6.33
C SER A 28 -27.01 -27.43 7.36
N VAL A 29 -26.56 -27.01 8.55
CA VAL A 29 -27.43 -26.49 9.61
C VAL A 29 -28.08 -25.17 9.19
N LEU A 30 -27.30 -24.24 8.63
CA LEU A 30 -27.80 -22.94 8.16
C LEU A 30 -28.81 -23.07 7.02
N LEU A 31 -28.56 -23.95 6.05
CA LEU A 31 -29.51 -24.22 4.95
C LEU A 31 -30.81 -24.86 5.45
N ARG A 32 -30.76 -25.71 6.49
CA ARG A 32 -31.98 -26.23 7.12
C ARG A 32 -32.78 -25.10 7.78
N MET A 33 -32.12 -24.28 8.58
CA MET A 33 -32.75 -23.13 9.25
C MET A 33 -33.40 -22.17 8.24
N LEU A 34 -32.72 -21.83 7.15
CA LEU A 34 -33.28 -20.96 6.11
C LEU A 34 -34.45 -21.60 5.35
N ARG A 35 -34.42 -22.91 5.07
CA ARG A 35 -35.55 -23.62 4.44
C ARG A 35 -36.80 -23.63 5.32
N GLU A 36 -36.63 -23.82 6.63
CA GLU A 36 -37.73 -23.74 7.59
C GLU A 36 -38.37 -22.34 7.58
N ALA A 37 -37.53 -21.29 7.54
CA ALA A 37 -37.98 -19.92 7.44
C ALA A 37 -38.66 -19.57 6.10
N GLU A 38 -38.29 -20.20 4.98
CA GLU A 38 -38.98 -20.02 3.70
C GLU A 38 -40.43 -20.55 3.75
N HIS A 39 -40.65 -21.64 4.48
CA HIS A 39 -41.98 -22.25 4.59
C HIS A 39 -42.85 -21.51 5.60
N HIS A 40 -42.23 -20.77 6.53
CA HIS A 40 -42.87 -20.02 7.60
C HIS A 40 -42.34 -18.57 7.56
N PRO A 41 -42.88 -17.72 6.66
CA PRO A 41 -42.38 -16.36 6.50
C PRO A 41 -42.42 -15.62 7.85
N PRO A 42 -41.42 -14.75 8.13
CA PRO A 42 -41.22 -14.21 9.46
C PRO A 42 -42.48 -13.48 9.95
N ALA A 43 -43.05 -13.97 11.03
CA ALA A 43 -44.21 -13.43 11.70
C ALA A 43 -43.86 -12.21 12.57
N SER A 44 -42.57 -11.95 12.79
CA SER A 44 -42.07 -10.83 13.57
C SER A 44 -40.80 -10.19 12.99
N PRO A 45 -40.51 -8.91 13.32
CA PRO A 45 -39.24 -8.25 12.97
C PRO A 45 -38.01 -9.01 13.51
N ARG A 46 -38.16 -9.70 14.64
CA ARG A 46 -37.10 -10.52 15.22
C ARG A 46 -36.75 -11.73 14.35
N GLU A 47 -37.75 -12.46 13.88
CA GLU A 47 -37.55 -13.59 12.97
C GLU A 47 -36.93 -13.14 11.64
N ASN A 48 -37.30 -11.95 11.16
CA ASN A 48 -36.64 -11.34 9.99
C ASN A 48 -35.15 -11.06 10.27
N THR A 49 -34.80 -10.59 11.46
CA THR A 49 -33.40 -10.36 11.86
C THR A 49 -32.61 -11.68 11.97
N GLU A 50 -33.19 -12.72 12.58
CA GLU A 50 -32.56 -14.04 12.71
C GLU A 50 -32.32 -14.67 11.32
N ASN A 51 -33.25 -14.50 10.37
CA ASN A 51 -33.08 -14.93 8.98
C ASN A 51 -31.96 -14.16 8.26
N GLN A 52 -31.90 -12.83 8.43
CA GLN A 52 -30.81 -12.04 7.87
C GLN A 52 -29.45 -12.47 8.45
N GLN A 53 -29.36 -12.69 9.76
CA GLN A 53 -28.14 -13.21 10.39
C GLN A 53 -27.75 -14.55 9.77
N ALA A 54 -28.69 -15.50 9.63
CA ALA A 54 -28.42 -16.82 9.05
C ALA A 54 -27.86 -16.74 7.63
N LYS A 55 -28.39 -15.83 6.81
CA LYS A 55 -27.83 -15.55 5.48
C LYS A 55 -26.41 -15.02 5.54
N LEU A 56 -26.11 -14.06 6.42
CA LEU A 56 -24.76 -13.50 6.59
C LEU A 56 -23.76 -14.55 7.09
N MET A 57 -24.17 -15.41 8.02
CA MET A 57 -23.33 -16.51 8.49
C MET A 57 -23.10 -17.54 7.38
N LEU A 58 -24.13 -17.86 6.60
CA LEU A 58 -23.98 -18.76 5.46
C LEU A 58 -23.04 -18.16 4.40
N ALA A 59 -23.15 -16.87 4.10
CA ALA A 59 -22.21 -16.16 3.23
C ALA A 59 -20.77 -16.25 3.75
N HIS A 60 -20.56 -16.07 5.06
CA HIS A 60 -19.26 -16.27 5.69
C HIS A 60 -18.73 -17.71 5.50
N VAL A 61 -19.55 -18.73 5.77
CA VAL A 61 -19.17 -20.14 5.58
C VAL A 61 -18.83 -20.44 4.11
N LEU A 62 -19.62 -19.93 3.17
CA LEU A 62 -19.38 -20.09 1.74
C LEU A 62 -18.08 -19.42 1.28
N ARG A 63 -17.77 -18.23 1.83
CA ARG A 63 -16.50 -17.54 1.62
C ARG A 63 -15.31 -18.37 2.08
N GLN A 64 -15.39 -18.98 3.26
CA GLN A 64 -14.34 -19.90 3.76
C GLN A 64 -14.20 -21.16 2.88
N ALA A 65 -15.28 -21.59 2.23
CA ALA A 65 -15.29 -22.71 1.30
C ALA A 65 -14.87 -22.32 -0.14
N GLY A 66 -14.52 -21.06 -0.42
CA GLY A 66 -14.13 -20.58 -1.74
C GLY A 66 -15.29 -20.33 -2.72
N ARG A 67 -16.55 -20.36 -2.23
CA ARG A 67 -17.77 -20.17 -3.03
C ARG A 67 -18.21 -18.71 -3.03
N PHE A 68 -17.35 -17.84 -3.60
CA PHE A 68 -17.52 -16.39 -3.50
C PHE A 68 -18.75 -15.83 -4.23
N HIS A 69 -19.17 -16.44 -5.35
CA HIS A 69 -20.40 -16.03 -6.04
C HIS A 69 -21.67 -16.29 -5.21
N ASP A 70 -21.69 -17.40 -4.46
CA ASP A 70 -22.82 -17.72 -3.59
C ASP A 70 -22.87 -16.81 -2.37
N ALA A 71 -21.70 -16.47 -1.81
CA ALA A 71 -21.56 -15.50 -0.74
C ALA A 71 -22.02 -14.10 -1.19
N GLU A 72 -21.55 -13.62 -2.36
CA GLU A 72 -21.93 -12.34 -2.95
C GLU A 72 -23.46 -12.21 -3.10
N ARG A 73 -24.11 -13.28 -3.59
CA ARG A 73 -25.58 -13.29 -3.74
C ARG A 73 -26.29 -13.12 -2.40
N LEU A 74 -25.87 -13.86 -1.37
CA LEU A 74 -26.51 -13.79 -0.05
C LEU A 74 -26.26 -12.45 0.63
N ASP A 75 -25.03 -11.93 0.59
CA ASP A 75 -24.70 -10.62 1.16
C ASP A 75 -25.44 -9.50 0.40
N GLY A 76 -25.60 -9.60 -0.93
CA GLY A 76 -26.39 -8.66 -1.73
C GLY A 76 -27.89 -8.67 -1.41
N GLU A 77 -28.47 -9.85 -1.16
CA GLU A 77 -29.86 -9.96 -0.69
C GLU A 77 -30.06 -9.28 0.66
N VAL A 78 -29.17 -9.54 1.63
CA VAL A 78 -29.25 -8.91 2.96
C VAL A 78 -28.97 -7.41 2.88
N LEU A 79 -28.04 -6.97 2.03
CA LEU A 79 -27.74 -5.56 1.83
C LEU A 79 -28.97 -4.79 1.37
N THR A 80 -29.70 -5.31 0.38
CA THR A 80 -30.93 -4.69 -0.14
C THR A 80 -31.98 -4.49 0.96
N ILE A 81 -32.06 -5.41 1.92
CA ILE A 81 -32.97 -5.30 3.07
C ILE A 81 -32.45 -4.26 4.06
N ARG A 82 -31.16 -4.32 4.41
CA ARG A 82 -30.52 -3.40 5.37
C ARG A 82 -30.58 -1.95 4.92
N GLU A 83 -30.37 -1.68 3.64
CA GLU A 83 -30.49 -0.33 3.06
C GLU A 83 -31.91 0.22 3.21
N ARG A 84 -32.94 -0.61 3.06
CA ARG A 84 -34.35 -0.20 3.23
C ARG A 84 -34.72 0.01 4.70
N GLU A 85 -34.22 -0.84 5.60
CA GLU A 85 -34.59 -0.82 7.01
C GLU A 85 -33.81 0.22 7.82
N TYR A 86 -32.51 0.38 7.56
CA TYR A 86 -31.59 1.18 8.37
C TYR A 86 -30.94 2.33 7.59
N GLY A 87 -30.99 2.30 6.26
CA GLY A 87 -30.32 3.27 5.39
C GLY A 87 -28.87 2.87 5.04
N GLU A 88 -28.31 3.55 4.04
CA GLU A 88 -26.98 3.28 3.48
C GLU A 88 -25.82 3.64 4.43
N THR A 89 -26.06 4.51 5.41
CA THR A 89 -25.02 4.98 6.34
C THR A 89 -24.98 4.22 7.66
N ALA A 90 -25.96 3.34 7.92
CA ALA A 90 -26.02 2.56 9.14
C ALA A 90 -24.85 1.56 9.23
N GLN A 91 -24.33 1.33 10.45
CA GLN A 91 -23.12 0.55 10.65
C GLN A 91 -23.34 -0.88 10.18
N GLU A 92 -24.51 -1.42 10.48
CA GLU A 92 -24.88 -2.77 10.10
C GLU A 92 -25.04 -2.94 8.59
N THR A 93 -25.46 -1.88 7.88
CA THR A 93 -25.47 -1.86 6.41
C THR A 93 -24.04 -1.86 5.87
N LEU A 94 -23.16 -1.02 6.41
CA LEU A 94 -21.76 -0.92 6.00
C LEU A 94 -20.97 -2.21 6.24
N VAL A 95 -21.25 -2.96 7.31
CA VAL A 95 -20.66 -4.28 7.55
C VAL A 95 -21.01 -5.25 6.41
N VAL A 96 -22.27 -5.28 5.96
CA VAL A 96 -22.69 -6.15 4.87
C VAL A 96 -22.08 -5.71 3.54
N MET A 97 -22.06 -4.40 3.27
CA MET A 97 -21.37 -3.87 2.07
C MET A 97 -19.87 -4.21 2.07
N TYR A 98 -19.22 -4.20 3.23
CA TYR A 98 -17.81 -4.57 3.38
C TYR A 98 -17.58 -6.06 3.08
N ASN A 99 -18.47 -6.93 3.56
CA ASN A 99 -18.43 -8.36 3.28
C ASN A 99 -18.65 -8.63 1.78
N LEU A 100 -19.61 -7.93 1.17
CA LEU A 100 -19.87 -7.99 -0.27
C LEU A 100 -18.63 -7.56 -1.09
N ALA A 101 -17.97 -6.47 -0.69
CA ALA A 101 -16.71 -6.04 -1.30
C ALA A 101 -15.64 -7.14 -1.20
N THR A 102 -15.56 -7.82 -0.06
CA THR A 102 -14.65 -8.96 0.13
C THR A 102 -14.98 -10.12 -0.81
N ASP A 103 -16.24 -10.47 -0.99
CA ASP A 103 -16.64 -11.51 -1.93
C ASP A 103 -16.27 -11.20 -3.37
N ILE A 104 -16.49 -9.95 -3.79
CA ILE A 104 -16.15 -9.49 -5.14
C ILE A 104 -14.63 -9.54 -5.34
N LYS A 105 -13.84 -9.06 -4.37
CA LYS A 105 -12.36 -9.07 -4.46
C LYS A 105 -11.78 -10.47 -4.61
N LEU A 106 -12.42 -11.48 -4.01
CA LEU A 106 -11.95 -12.86 -4.03
C LEU A 106 -12.30 -13.59 -5.35
N GLN A 107 -13.09 -12.97 -6.22
CA GLN A 107 -13.42 -13.52 -7.53
C GLN A 107 -12.38 -13.13 -8.59
N THR A 108 -12.11 -14.07 -9.50
CA THR A 108 -11.14 -13.86 -10.58
C THR A 108 -11.54 -12.69 -11.48
N GLY A 109 -10.64 -11.72 -11.64
CA GLY A 109 -10.81 -10.58 -12.54
C GLY A 109 -11.69 -9.44 -11.99
N ARG A 110 -12.21 -9.55 -10.77
CA ARG A 110 -13.10 -8.52 -10.16
C ARG A 110 -12.48 -7.75 -8.99
N LEU A 111 -11.15 -7.85 -8.82
CA LEU A 111 -10.45 -7.20 -7.72
C LEU A 111 -10.71 -5.68 -7.64
N LEU A 112 -10.55 -4.95 -8.74
CA LEU A 112 -10.74 -3.50 -8.76
C LEU A 112 -12.19 -3.08 -8.47
N GLU A 113 -13.16 -3.90 -8.87
CA GLU A 113 -14.58 -3.67 -8.56
C GLU A 113 -14.82 -3.78 -7.05
N GLY A 114 -14.28 -4.82 -6.42
CA GLY A 114 -14.39 -5.01 -4.98
C GLY A 114 -13.64 -3.93 -4.18
N LEU A 115 -12.48 -3.48 -4.64
CA LEU A 115 -11.75 -2.34 -4.04
C LEU A 115 -12.53 -1.02 -4.16
N ALA A 116 -13.20 -0.79 -5.30
CA ALA A 116 -14.06 0.38 -5.47
C ALA A 116 -15.27 0.36 -4.52
N LEU A 117 -15.87 -0.81 -4.29
CA LEU A 117 -16.93 -0.96 -3.29
C LEU A 117 -16.40 -0.75 -1.86
N GLU A 118 -15.25 -1.33 -1.52
CA GLU A 118 -14.61 -1.11 -0.21
C GLU A 118 -14.28 0.37 0.04
N ARG A 119 -13.79 1.07 -0.99
CA ARG A 119 -13.57 2.52 -0.96
C ARG A 119 -14.84 3.26 -0.56
N ARG A 120 -15.96 2.98 -1.25
CA ARG A 120 -17.25 3.60 -0.96
C ARG A 120 -17.68 3.35 0.48
N VAL A 121 -17.55 2.11 0.97
CA VAL A 121 -17.89 1.76 2.35
C VAL A 121 -17.09 2.58 3.36
N LEU A 122 -15.77 2.68 3.16
CA LEU A 122 -14.89 3.40 4.07
C LEU A 122 -15.10 4.91 4.01
N GLU A 123 -15.32 5.50 2.84
CA GLU A 123 -15.64 6.92 2.69
C GLU A 123 -16.98 7.26 3.35
N THR A 124 -18.01 6.43 3.18
CA THR A 124 -19.30 6.57 3.87
C THR A 124 -19.12 6.44 5.38
N ALA A 125 -18.31 5.48 5.85
CA ALA A 125 -18.01 5.32 7.28
C ALA A 125 -17.32 6.56 7.86
N VAL A 126 -16.34 7.13 7.16
CA VAL A 126 -15.70 8.38 7.57
C VAL A 126 -16.73 9.51 7.64
N GLN A 127 -17.55 9.71 6.61
CA GLN A 127 -18.52 10.81 6.58
C GLN A 127 -19.55 10.70 7.71
N ALA A 128 -20.07 9.50 7.96
CA ALA A 128 -21.12 9.27 8.95
C ALA A 128 -20.60 9.30 10.39
N TYR A 129 -19.42 8.74 10.66
CA TYR A 129 -18.96 8.47 12.03
C TYR A 129 -17.79 9.35 12.50
N TRP A 130 -16.98 9.92 11.59
CA TRP A 130 -15.82 10.72 11.96
C TRP A 130 -16.14 11.96 12.81
N PRO A 131 -17.18 12.77 12.51
CA PRO A 131 -17.48 13.99 13.28
C PRO A 131 -17.70 13.73 14.78
N ASN A 132 -18.26 12.57 15.11
CA ASN A 132 -18.63 12.19 16.47
C ASN A 132 -17.53 11.39 17.19
N THR A 133 -16.52 10.90 16.47
CA THR A 133 -15.51 9.97 17.01
C THR A 133 -14.10 10.54 17.03
N LYS A 134 -13.85 11.69 16.38
CA LYS A 134 -12.54 12.34 16.30
C LYS A 134 -11.84 12.61 17.65
N ALA A 135 -12.60 12.76 18.73
CA ALA A 135 -12.05 13.00 20.08
C ALA A 135 -11.56 11.74 20.79
N VAL A 136 -11.92 10.53 20.30
CA VAL A 136 -11.63 9.23 20.90
C VAL A 136 -10.55 8.48 20.11
N VAL A 137 -9.91 9.13 19.13
CA VAL A 137 -8.79 8.60 18.37
C VAL A 137 -7.51 8.70 19.22
N THR A 138 -7.51 8.16 20.43
CA THR A 138 -6.34 8.15 21.32
C THR A 138 -5.94 6.74 21.73
N ALA A 139 -6.78 5.74 21.40
CA ALA A 139 -6.47 4.33 21.55
C ALA A 139 -6.24 3.71 20.17
N ASP A 140 -5.17 2.91 20.07
CA ASP A 140 -4.79 2.14 18.87
C ASP A 140 -5.89 1.18 18.37
N HIS A 141 -7.00 1.05 19.10
CA HIS A 141 -8.12 0.15 18.82
C HIS A 141 -9.49 0.83 18.80
N SER A 142 -9.55 2.15 18.61
CA SER A 142 -10.80 2.87 18.37
C SER A 142 -11.42 2.48 17.01
N PRO A 143 -12.75 2.42 16.86
CA PRO A 143 -13.42 2.26 15.57
C PRO A 143 -12.91 3.22 14.48
N SER A 144 -12.58 4.46 14.85
CA SER A 144 -12.02 5.44 13.90
C SER A 144 -10.63 5.06 13.43
N MET A 145 -9.78 4.52 14.33
CA MET A 145 -8.46 4.00 13.94
C MET A 145 -8.59 2.78 13.03
N ASP A 146 -9.55 1.88 13.30
CA ASP A 146 -9.83 0.73 12.42
C ASP A 146 -10.21 1.19 11.01
N ILE A 147 -11.06 2.22 10.87
CA ILE A 147 -11.41 2.80 9.56
C ILE A 147 -10.17 3.38 8.87
N LEU A 148 -9.35 4.17 9.58
CA LEU A 148 -8.14 4.77 9.01
C LEU A 148 -7.13 3.71 8.53
N ILE A 149 -6.91 2.66 9.33
CA ILE A 149 -6.01 1.56 8.99
C ILE A 149 -6.51 0.83 7.75
N ARG A 150 -7.83 0.56 7.67
CA ARG A 150 -8.42 -0.07 6.48
C ARG A 150 -8.30 0.80 5.24
N MET A 151 -8.50 2.12 5.36
CA MET A 151 -8.30 3.04 4.24
C MET A 151 -6.85 3.08 3.77
N CYS A 152 -5.88 3.05 4.69
CA CYS A 152 -4.45 2.98 4.36
C CYS A 152 -4.12 1.68 3.61
N ASN A 153 -4.59 0.54 4.13
CA ASN A 153 -4.38 -0.77 3.49
C ASN A 153 -5.05 -0.83 2.11
N LEU A 154 -6.22 -0.21 1.94
CA LEU A 154 -6.89 -0.10 0.66
C LEU A 154 -6.06 0.73 -0.33
N ALA A 155 -5.50 1.85 0.12
CA ALA A 155 -4.61 2.69 -0.68
C ALA A 155 -3.34 1.93 -1.12
N ASP A 156 -2.70 1.19 -0.20
CA ASP A 156 -1.57 0.31 -0.52
C ASP A 156 -1.96 -0.77 -1.54
N THR A 157 -3.18 -1.31 -1.44
CA THR A 157 -3.69 -2.29 -2.41
C THR A 157 -3.90 -1.66 -3.79
N PHE A 158 -4.43 -0.43 -3.87
CA PHE A 158 -4.51 0.31 -5.14
C PHE A 158 -3.13 0.59 -5.73
N PHE A 159 -2.16 1.01 -4.91
CA PHE A 159 -0.79 1.24 -5.34
C PHE A 159 -0.16 -0.03 -5.94
N ALA A 160 -0.28 -1.17 -5.27
CA ALA A 160 0.22 -2.46 -5.74
C ALA A 160 -0.41 -2.92 -7.07
N HIS A 161 -1.60 -2.40 -7.42
CA HIS A 161 -2.29 -2.66 -8.68
C HIS A 161 -2.18 -1.51 -9.68
N ASN A 162 -1.13 -0.70 -9.56
CA ASN A 162 -0.79 0.39 -10.48
C ASN A 162 -1.93 1.42 -10.63
N GLN A 163 -2.64 1.71 -9.53
CA GLN A 163 -3.62 2.79 -9.40
C GLN A 163 -3.10 3.89 -8.45
N PRO A 164 -2.00 4.57 -8.79
CA PRO A 164 -1.35 5.53 -7.88
C PRO A 164 -2.21 6.76 -7.58
N THR A 165 -3.14 7.12 -8.47
CA THR A 165 -4.08 8.23 -8.26
C THR A 165 -5.10 7.90 -7.17
N ASP A 166 -5.67 6.70 -7.18
CA ASP A 166 -6.60 6.26 -6.14
C ASP A 166 -5.91 6.08 -4.79
N ALA A 167 -4.68 5.53 -4.80
CA ALA A 167 -3.85 5.40 -3.61
C ALA A 167 -3.60 6.77 -2.95
N ALA A 168 -3.14 7.76 -3.73
CA ALA A 168 -2.86 9.09 -3.19
C ALA A 168 -4.11 9.75 -2.61
N GLN A 169 -5.27 9.67 -3.27
CA GLN A 169 -6.50 10.28 -2.76
C GLN A 169 -6.90 9.70 -1.38
N LEU A 170 -6.75 8.39 -1.21
CA LEU A 170 -7.01 7.72 0.05
C LEU A 170 -5.97 8.05 1.11
N HIS A 171 -4.67 7.96 0.79
CA HIS A 171 -3.60 8.32 1.71
C HIS A 171 -3.64 9.80 2.12
N GLU A 172 -3.94 10.74 1.21
CA GLU A 172 -4.16 12.16 1.51
C GLU A 172 -5.33 12.34 2.50
N THR A 173 -6.42 11.58 2.30
CA THR A 173 -7.56 11.60 3.21
C THR A 173 -7.19 11.07 4.59
N VAL A 174 -6.53 9.92 4.67
CA VAL A 174 -6.05 9.33 5.93
C VAL A 174 -5.08 10.29 6.63
N LEU A 175 -4.13 10.87 5.89
CA LEU A 175 -3.12 11.80 6.40
C LEU A 175 -3.77 13.01 7.06
N ARG A 176 -4.73 13.63 6.37
CA ARG A 176 -5.47 14.78 6.90
C ARG A 176 -6.21 14.42 8.19
N LEU A 177 -6.86 13.25 8.22
CA LEU A 177 -7.64 12.81 9.37
C LEU A 177 -6.76 12.46 10.57
N CYS A 178 -5.69 11.67 10.37
CA CYS A 178 -4.77 11.30 11.46
C CYS A 178 -3.95 12.49 11.97
N THR A 179 -3.49 13.39 11.09
CA THR A 179 -2.80 14.61 11.50
C THR A 179 -3.69 15.47 12.41
N ALA A 180 -4.99 15.56 12.09
CA ALA A 180 -5.94 16.34 12.89
C ALA A 180 -6.32 15.66 14.22
N SER A 181 -6.29 14.33 14.30
CA SER A 181 -6.79 13.58 15.46
C SER A 181 -5.70 13.11 16.43
N ILE A 182 -4.60 12.56 15.91
CA ILE A 182 -3.48 12.00 16.69
C ILE A 182 -2.18 12.81 16.55
N GLY A 183 -2.19 13.83 15.69
CA GLY A 183 -1.07 14.74 15.48
C GLY A 183 -0.05 14.25 14.45
N PRO A 184 0.78 15.15 13.91
CA PRO A 184 1.80 14.84 12.89
C PRO A 184 2.96 13.98 13.41
N GLY A 185 3.23 14.01 14.72
CA GLY A 185 4.33 13.26 15.34
C GLY A 185 3.99 11.80 15.70
N HIS A 186 2.75 11.37 15.51
CA HIS A 186 2.35 10.00 15.83
C HIS A 186 2.99 9.01 14.82
N PRO A 187 3.51 7.85 15.26
CA PRO A 187 4.15 6.87 14.36
C PRO A 187 3.28 6.51 13.14
N TYR A 188 1.97 6.31 13.36
CA TYR A 188 1.00 6.07 12.29
C TYR A 188 0.90 7.24 11.30
N THR A 189 0.83 8.48 11.77
CA THR A 189 0.78 9.65 10.87
C THR A 189 2.04 9.74 10.01
N ILE A 190 3.22 9.54 10.61
CA ILE A 190 4.50 9.56 9.90
C ILE A 190 4.55 8.46 8.83
N ALA A 191 4.06 7.25 9.14
CA ALA A 191 3.96 6.16 8.16
C ALA A 191 3.01 6.49 7.00
N VAL A 192 1.93 7.23 7.24
CA VAL A 192 1.02 7.68 6.18
C VAL A 192 1.65 8.81 5.35
N MET A 193 2.41 9.72 5.96
CA MET A 193 3.19 10.74 5.23
C MET A 193 4.18 10.09 4.25
N ASP A 194 4.89 9.06 4.72
CA ASP A 194 5.80 8.25 3.90
C ASP A 194 5.08 7.61 2.70
N SER A 195 3.96 6.95 2.96
CA SER A 195 3.16 6.28 1.92
C SER A 195 2.57 7.28 0.91
N THR A 196 2.10 8.44 1.38
CA THR A 196 1.61 9.52 0.52
C THR A 196 2.74 10.11 -0.34
N GLY A 197 3.95 10.24 0.24
CA GLY A 197 5.15 10.68 -0.48
C GLY A 197 5.52 9.73 -1.62
N ARG A 198 5.49 8.41 -1.37
CA ARG A 198 5.68 7.37 -2.39
C ARG A 198 4.64 7.48 -3.51
N ASP A 199 3.37 7.72 -3.17
CA ASP A 199 2.32 7.87 -4.18
C ASP A 199 2.57 9.11 -5.05
N TYR A 200 2.98 10.24 -4.46
CA TYR A 200 3.36 11.44 -5.22
C TYR A 200 4.52 11.17 -6.18
N VAL A 201 5.53 10.41 -5.75
CA VAL A 201 6.66 9.98 -6.60
C VAL A 201 6.18 9.18 -7.81
N SER A 202 5.23 8.26 -7.61
CA SER A 202 4.66 7.46 -8.71
C SER A 202 3.83 8.28 -9.71
N GLN A 203 3.27 9.42 -9.27
CA GLN A 203 2.55 10.38 -10.12
C GLN A 203 3.47 11.43 -10.77
N GLY A 204 4.78 11.40 -10.50
CA GLY A 204 5.72 12.45 -10.95
C GLY A 204 5.61 13.77 -10.19
N ARG A 205 4.85 13.82 -9.09
CA ARG A 205 4.66 15.00 -8.22
C ARG A 205 5.85 15.15 -7.25
N LEU A 206 7.08 15.15 -7.79
CA LEU A 206 8.31 15.04 -7.00
C LEU A 206 8.50 16.18 -5.98
N HIS A 207 8.10 17.41 -6.32
CA HIS A 207 8.19 18.55 -5.39
C HIS A 207 7.24 18.44 -4.20
N GLU A 208 6.07 17.81 -4.39
CA GLU A 208 5.13 17.56 -3.30
C GLU A 208 5.63 16.41 -2.42
N ALA A 209 6.18 15.36 -3.05
CA ALA A 209 6.81 14.25 -2.34
C ALA A 209 7.96 14.73 -1.45
N VAL A 210 8.88 15.55 -1.95
CA VAL A 210 10.01 16.06 -1.15
C VAL A 210 9.52 16.81 0.07
N ARG A 211 8.58 17.74 -0.09
CA ARG A 211 8.08 18.54 1.06
C ARG A 211 7.49 17.63 2.13
N LEU A 212 6.64 16.69 1.72
CA LEU A 212 5.98 15.78 2.66
C LEU A 212 6.95 14.81 3.34
N LEU A 213 7.91 14.25 2.59
CA LEU A 213 8.91 13.33 3.12
C LEU A 213 9.92 14.04 4.02
N GLN A 214 10.25 15.31 3.76
CA GLN A 214 11.03 16.14 4.70
C GLN A 214 10.30 16.30 6.03
N ASP A 215 9.01 16.64 5.99
CA ASP A 215 8.20 16.75 7.20
C ASP A 215 8.12 15.40 7.94
N ALA A 216 8.03 14.28 7.21
CA ALA A 216 8.00 12.93 7.79
C ALA A 216 9.34 12.55 8.46
N VAL A 217 10.47 12.89 7.83
CA VAL A 217 11.81 12.65 8.39
C VAL A 217 12.02 13.49 9.64
N GLU A 218 11.64 14.76 9.62
CA GLU A 218 11.78 15.65 10.79
C GLU A 218 10.91 15.18 11.95
N ALA A 219 9.63 14.88 11.68
CA ALA A 219 8.73 14.32 12.68
C ALA A 219 9.25 12.98 13.23
N GLY A 220 9.75 12.09 12.36
CA GLY A 220 10.38 10.83 12.76
C GLY A 220 11.58 11.02 13.68
N LYS A 221 12.49 11.93 13.33
CA LYS A 221 13.67 12.25 14.15
C LYS A 221 13.27 12.79 15.53
N VAL A 222 12.28 13.69 15.59
CA VAL A 222 11.83 14.32 16.84
C VAL A 222 11.06 13.35 17.74
N HIS A 223 10.18 12.51 17.17
CA HIS A 223 9.22 11.73 17.95
C HIS A 223 9.56 10.25 18.09
N LEU A 224 10.23 9.65 17.12
CA LEU A 224 10.55 8.22 17.10
C LEU A 224 12.05 7.96 17.30
N GLY A 225 12.88 8.93 16.93
CA GLY A 225 14.33 8.83 16.92
C GLY A 225 14.86 8.40 15.55
N GLU A 226 16.14 8.70 15.31
CA GLU A 226 16.78 8.51 14.01
C GLU A 226 16.99 7.03 13.63
N GLN A 227 17.04 6.14 14.61
CA GLN A 227 17.22 4.69 14.39
C GLN A 227 15.90 3.93 14.26
N ASP A 228 14.76 4.58 14.47
CA ASP A 228 13.45 3.95 14.29
C ASP A 228 13.23 3.50 12.84
N ALA A 229 12.60 2.34 12.65
CA ALA A 229 12.39 1.76 11.33
C ALA A 229 11.55 2.67 10.42
N THR A 230 10.58 3.40 10.98
CA THR A 230 9.74 4.34 10.23
C THR A 230 10.56 5.55 9.80
N THR A 231 11.34 6.15 10.72
CA THR A 231 12.22 7.28 10.40
C THR A 231 13.23 6.91 9.32
N ARG A 232 13.87 5.74 9.43
CA ARG A 232 14.84 5.25 8.46
C ARG A 232 14.20 5.03 7.08
N ARG A 233 12.98 4.49 7.03
CA ARG A 233 12.22 4.33 5.78
C ARG A 233 11.90 5.68 5.13
N CYS A 234 11.44 6.67 5.90
CA CYS A 234 11.20 8.03 5.40
C CYS A 234 12.48 8.66 4.81
N ILE A 235 13.65 8.45 5.44
CA ILE A 235 14.94 8.94 4.94
C ILE A 235 15.27 8.31 3.59
N VAL A 236 15.05 6.99 3.44
CA VAL A 236 15.28 6.27 2.18
C VAL A 236 14.37 6.81 1.07
N HIS A 237 13.07 6.94 1.29
CA HIS A 237 12.16 7.48 0.28
C HIS A 237 12.44 8.95 -0.05
N LEU A 238 12.86 9.76 0.93
CA LEU A 238 13.30 11.13 0.68
C LEU A 238 14.54 11.17 -0.22
N ALA A 239 15.51 10.29 0.05
CA ALA A 239 16.73 10.15 -0.75
C ALA A 239 16.42 9.71 -2.18
N GLU A 240 15.56 8.70 -2.35
CA GLU A 240 15.09 8.25 -3.66
C GLU A 240 14.41 9.40 -4.43
N THR A 241 13.52 10.14 -3.76
CA THR A 241 12.81 11.27 -4.37
C THR A 241 13.78 12.36 -4.85
N TYR A 242 14.77 12.73 -4.01
CA TYR A 242 15.81 13.67 -4.43
C TYR A 242 16.68 13.11 -5.56
N GLY A 243 16.99 11.82 -5.52
CA GLY A 243 17.74 11.12 -6.56
C GLY A 243 17.04 11.20 -7.91
N ARG A 244 15.73 10.92 -7.93
CA ARG A 244 14.87 11.07 -9.12
C ARG A 244 14.80 12.51 -9.59
N MET A 245 14.57 13.47 -8.69
CA MET A 245 14.60 14.89 -9.06
C MET A 245 15.94 15.33 -9.65
N THR A 246 17.04 14.80 -9.13
CA THR A 246 18.37 15.08 -9.65
C THR A 246 18.54 14.44 -11.03
N ALA A 247 18.21 13.17 -11.21
CA ALA A 247 18.35 12.48 -12.49
C ALA A 247 17.42 13.02 -13.59
N GLU A 248 16.17 13.34 -13.25
CA GLU A 248 15.10 13.70 -14.17
C GLU A 248 14.91 15.22 -14.34
N GLY A 249 15.36 16.04 -13.39
CA GLY A 249 15.07 17.48 -13.35
C GLY A 249 15.90 18.35 -14.30
N ASP A 250 15.58 19.66 -14.30
CA ASP A 250 16.07 20.73 -15.19
C ASP A 250 17.59 21.03 -15.12
N GLY A 251 18.42 20.12 -14.62
CA GLY A 251 19.87 20.32 -14.52
C GLY A 251 20.31 21.19 -13.33
N LYS A 252 19.44 21.45 -12.34
CA LYS A 252 19.87 22.10 -11.10
C LYS A 252 20.87 21.21 -10.35
N VAL A 253 21.98 21.81 -9.94
CA VAL A 253 23.00 21.15 -9.12
C VAL A 253 22.38 20.86 -7.75
N PRO A 254 22.41 19.59 -7.28
CA PRO A 254 21.93 19.26 -5.94
C PRO A 254 22.79 19.98 -4.90
N ASP A 255 22.17 20.47 -3.83
CA ASP A 255 22.93 21.07 -2.73
C ASP A 255 23.57 19.99 -1.83
N GLY A 256 24.40 20.41 -0.88
CA GLY A 256 25.07 19.50 0.04
C GLY A 256 24.11 18.70 0.94
N LYS A 257 22.88 19.18 1.17
CA LYS A 257 21.89 18.45 2.00
C LYS A 257 21.36 17.24 1.24
N VAL A 258 21.08 17.39 -0.06
CA VAL A 258 20.65 16.27 -0.92
C VAL A 258 21.69 15.14 -0.92
N VAL A 259 22.97 15.50 -1.08
CA VAL A 259 24.06 14.53 -1.00
C VAL A 259 24.11 13.83 0.35
N ALA A 260 24.06 14.59 1.45
CA ALA A 260 24.13 14.01 2.79
C ALA A 260 22.96 13.03 3.05
N ILE A 261 21.76 13.34 2.55
CA ILE A 261 20.59 12.46 2.64
C ILE A 261 20.79 11.17 1.82
N LEU A 262 21.32 11.27 0.60
CA LEU A 262 21.64 10.11 -0.24
C LEU A 262 22.72 9.23 0.42
N GLU A 263 23.80 9.80 0.94
CA GLU A 263 24.84 9.08 1.68
C GLU A 263 24.26 8.37 2.92
N GLN A 264 23.43 9.07 3.69
CA GLN A 264 22.78 8.52 4.87
C GLN A 264 21.87 7.34 4.51
N ALA A 265 21.04 7.49 3.47
CA ALA A 265 20.12 6.44 3.03
C ALA A 265 20.86 5.20 2.49
N ILE A 266 21.96 5.37 1.74
CA ILE A 266 22.80 4.25 1.30
C ILE A 266 23.33 3.48 2.52
N LYS A 267 23.87 4.17 3.52
CA LYS A 267 24.34 3.52 4.74
C LYS A 267 23.22 2.73 5.44
N ILE A 268 22.01 3.30 5.52
CA ILE A 268 20.83 2.62 6.08
C ILE A 268 20.51 1.34 5.32
N LEU A 269 20.51 1.36 3.98
CA LEU A 269 20.22 0.18 3.17
C LEU A 269 21.33 -0.86 3.22
N GLU A 270 22.59 -0.44 3.20
CA GLU A 270 23.75 -1.34 3.34
C GLU A 270 23.73 -2.11 4.66
N GLU A 271 23.34 -1.45 5.76
CA GLU A 271 23.21 -2.09 7.08
C GLU A 271 21.98 -3.01 7.19
N SER A 272 20.90 -2.72 6.48
CA SER A 272 19.61 -3.40 6.67
C SER A 272 19.35 -4.54 5.67
N ILE A 273 19.58 -4.30 4.38
CA ILE A 273 19.27 -5.25 3.29
C ILE A 273 20.50 -5.62 2.46
N GLY A 274 21.60 -4.88 2.60
CA GLY A 274 22.91 -5.23 2.07
C GLY A 274 23.37 -4.40 0.87
N VAL A 275 24.66 -4.49 0.58
CA VAL A 275 25.37 -3.66 -0.44
C VAL A 275 24.97 -3.95 -1.89
N ASP A 276 24.47 -5.16 -2.14
CA ASP A 276 24.12 -5.69 -3.46
C ASP A 276 22.61 -5.69 -3.72
N ASP A 277 21.80 -5.14 -2.80
CA ASP A 277 20.36 -5.02 -3.02
C ASP A 277 20.04 -3.97 -4.09
N THR A 278 18.95 -4.18 -4.83
CA THR A 278 18.51 -3.30 -5.92
C THR A 278 18.30 -1.86 -5.46
N ASP A 279 17.74 -1.64 -4.27
CA ASP A 279 17.45 -0.31 -3.75
C ASP A 279 18.75 0.40 -3.35
N THR A 280 19.66 -0.33 -2.71
CA THR A 280 21.00 0.17 -2.35
C THR A 280 21.75 0.66 -3.59
N VAL A 281 21.79 -0.16 -4.64
CA VAL A 281 22.51 0.17 -5.88
C VAL A 281 21.81 1.31 -6.62
N SER A 282 20.48 1.41 -6.55
CA SER A 282 19.71 2.52 -7.14
C SER A 282 20.05 3.85 -6.47
N LEU A 283 20.13 3.89 -5.14
CA LEU A 283 20.60 5.10 -4.43
C LEU A 283 22.06 5.43 -4.74
N LYS A 284 22.95 4.43 -4.89
CA LYS A 284 24.34 4.65 -5.34
C LYS A 284 24.40 5.28 -6.72
N TYR A 285 23.55 4.86 -7.65
CA TYR A 285 23.41 5.51 -8.96
C TYR A 285 22.99 6.97 -8.80
N TYR A 286 21.97 7.28 -7.99
CA TYR A 286 21.53 8.65 -7.78
C TYR A 286 22.59 9.53 -7.11
N LEU A 287 23.33 9.00 -6.14
CA LEU A 287 24.44 9.69 -5.51
C LEU A 287 25.58 9.94 -6.51
N ALA A 288 25.86 8.99 -7.41
CA ALA A 288 26.83 9.21 -8.47
C ALA A 288 26.41 10.35 -9.40
N VAL A 289 25.13 10.41 -9.79
CA VAL A 289 24.56 11.53 -10.57
C VAL A 289 24.74 12.84 -9.81
N ALA A 290 24.43 12.87 -8.52
CA ALA A 290 24.58 14.06 -7.69
C ALA A 290 26.03 14.54 -7.61
N TYR A 291 26.99 13.62 -7.40
CA TYR A 291 28.42 13.95 -7.40
C TYR A 291 28.95 14.44 -8.72
N ALA A 292 28.51 13.89 -9.85
CA ALA A 292 28.96 14.37 -11.15
C ALA A 292 28.49 15.79 -11.46
N ARG A 293 27.40 16.23 -10.83
CA ARG A 293 26.85 17.58 -11.01
C ARG A 293 27.40 18.59 -10.00
N LEU A 294 28.02 18.12 -8.92
CA LEU A 294 28.72 18.95 -7.94
C LEU A 294 30.17 19.19 -8.35
N ASP A 295 30.64 20.41 -8.16
CA ASP A 295 32.01 20.76 -8.50
C ASP A 295 33.01 19.97 -7.64
N GLY A 296 34.08 19.44 -8.26
CA GLY A 296 35.17 18.73 -7.59
C GLY A 296 34.90 17.30 -7.06
N ARG A 297 33.68 16.76 -7.17
CA ARG A 297 33.32 15.40 -6.66
C ARG A 297 33.38 14.29 -7.73
N PHE A 298 34.06 14.52 -8.86
CA PHE A 298 34.04 13.59 -9.99
C PHE A 298 34.58 12.19 -9.67
N HIS A 299 35.65 12.09 -8.87
CA HIS A 299 36.23 10.79 -8.51
C HIS A 299 35.26 9.92 -7.70
N ASP A 300 34.48 10.53 -6.80
CA ASP A 300 33.48 9.79 -6.02
C ASP A 300 32.32 9.33 -6.91
N SER A 301 31.94 10.15 -7.88
CA SER A 301 30.96 9.75 -8.90
C SER A 301 31.44 8.54 -9.70
N GLU A 302 32.70 8.55 -10.16
CA GLU A 302 33.28 7.42 -10.90
C GLU A 302 33.34 6.14 -10.06
N ALA A 303 33.75 6.25 -8.80
CA ALA A 303 33.82 5.10 -7.89
C ALA A 303 32.44 4.44 -7.69
N LEU A 304 31.38 5.24 -7.52
CA LEU A 304 30.02 4.73 -7.40
C LEU A 304 29.49 4.15 -8.71
N GLN A 305 29.79 4.79 -9.85
CA GLN A 305 29.41 4.24 -11.17
C GLN A 305 30.02 2.86 -11.40
N GLU A 306 31.29 2.65 -11.06
CA GLU A 306 31.94 1.34 -11.19
C GLU A 306 31.29 0.28 -10.30
N GLN A 307 30.87 0.64 -9.07
CA GLN A 307 30.09 -0.26 -8.22
C GLN A 307 28.76 -0.66 -8.88
N VAL A 308 28.03 0.31 -9.45
CA VAL A 308 26.77 0.03 -10.15
C VAL A 308 27.00 -0.82 -11.40
N LEU A 309 28.04 -0.55 -12.19
CA LEU A 309 28.39 -1.36 -13.36
C LEU A 309 28.80 -2.78 -12.98
N HIS A 310 29.58 -2.94 -11.89
CA HIS A 310 29.94 -4.25 -11.36
C HIS A 310 28.70 -5.07 -10.97
N TRP A 311 27.75 -4.45 -10.27
CA TRP A 311 26.47 -5.09 -9.97
C TRP A 311 25.71 -5.45 -11.26
N CYS A 312 25.61 -4.52 -12.22
CA CYS A 312 24.93 -4.77 -13.50
C CYS A 312 25.53 -5.96 -14.27
N ARG A 313 26.86 -6.12 -14.28
CA ARG A 313 27.56 -7.25 -14.92
C ARG A 313 27.11 -8.58 -14.33
N ARG A 314 27.01 -8.67 -13.00
CA ARG A 314 26.54 -9.88 -12.30
C ARG A 314 25.08 -10.18 -12.60
N GLN A 315 24.22 -9.16 -12.59
CA GLN A 315 22.77 -9.34 -12.72
C GLN A 315 22.31 -9.63 -14.14
N LEU A 316 22.97 -9.08 -15.17
CA LEU A 316 22.64 -9.38 -16.56
C LEU A 316 22.96 -10.83 -16.93
N GLY A 317 23.86 -11.49 -16.20
CA GLY A 317 24.03 -12.95 -16.27
C GLY A 317 22.80 -13.76 -15.84
N VAL A 318 21.90 -13.14 -15.05
CA VAL A 318 20.62 -13.71 -14.61
C VAL A 318 19.43 -13.06 -15.35
N ARG A 319 19.71 -12.19 -16.34
CA ARG A 319 18.73 -11.50 -17.20
C ARG A 319 17.70 -10.65 -16.46
N THR A 320 18.13 -9.82 -15.51
CA THR A 320 17.22 -8.88 -14.84
C THR A 320 16.94 -7.63 -15.70
N GLU A 321 15.68 -7.21 -15.74
CA GLU A 321 15.27 -5.97 -16.42
C GLU A 321 15.88 -4.73 -15.74
N THR A 322 15.96 -4.75 -14.42
CA THR A 322 16.55 -3.69 -13.60
C THR A 322 17.98 -3.35 -14.01
N ALA A 323 18.85 -4.36 -14.17
CA ALA A 323 20.23 -4.11 -14.58
C ALA A 323 20.32 -3.50 -15.99
N SER A 324 19.39 -3.86 -16.88
CA SER A 324 19.30 -3.25 -18.22
C SER A 324 18.93 -1.76 -18.13
N LEU A 325 17.99 -1.42 -17.25
CA LEU A 325 17.57 -0.04 -17.02
C LEU A 325 18.71 0.79 -16.43
N MET A 326 19.43 0.26 -15.43
CA MET A 326 20.56 0.94 -14.80
C MET A 326 21.71 1.21 -15.78
N VAL A 327 22.07 0.23 -16.62
CA VAL A 327 23.08 0.42 -17.67
C VAL A 327 22.66 1.53 -18.62
N ARG A 328 21.39 1.53 -19.08
CA ARG A 328 20.86 2.60 -19.94
C ARG A 328 20.95 3.97 -19.27
N ASN A 329 20.59 4.04 -18.00
CA ASN A 329 20.62 5.29 -17.23
C ASN A 329 22.06 5.82 -17.04
N LEU A 330 23.02 4.94 -16.75
CA LEU A 330 24.44 5.30 -16.68
C LEU A 330 24.99 5.79 -18.02
N VAL A 331 24.61 5.17 -19.13
CA VAL A 331 24.98 5.62 -20.47
C VAL A 331 24.43 7.02 -20.76
N LEU A 332 23.16 7.27 -20.42
CA LEU A 332 22.54 8.60 -20.56
C LEU A 332 23.28 9.65 -19.73
N MET A 333 23.62 9.31 -18.48
CA MET A 333 24.41 10.16 -17.61
C MET A 333 25.78 10.48 -18.22
N TYR A 334 26.52 9.48 -18.72
CA TYR A 334 27.81 9.73 -19.37
C TYR A 334 27.71 10.67 -20.56
N ARG A 335 26.66 10.52 -21.37
CA ARG A 335 26.39 11.42 -22.51
C ARG A 335 26.09 12.84 -22.05
N GLN A 336 25.25 13.01 -21.01
CA GLN A 336 24.94 14.33 -20.44
C GLN A 336 26.19 15.04 -19.89
N LEU A 337 27.14 14.27 -19.36
CA LEU A 337 28.43 14.78 -18.86
C LEU A 337 29.48 14.98 -19.97
N GLY A 338 29.13 14.77 -21.24
CA GLY A 338 30.06 14.87 -22.38
C GLY A 338 31.07 13.73 -22.49
N ARG A 339 30.95 12.67 -21.67
CA ARG A 339 31.87 11.52 -21.63
C ARG A 339 31.46 10.46 -22.65
N MET A 340 31.48 10.85 -23.92
CA MET A 340 31.00 10.02 -25.03
C MET A 340 31.76 8.70 -25.16
N ASP A 341 33.05 8.67 -24.86
CA ASP A 341 33.86 7.46 -24.98
C ASP A 341 33.47 6.41 -23.92
N LYS A 342 33.25 6.82 -22.67
CA LYS A 342 32.73 5.93 -21.61
C LYS A 342 31.32 5.43 -21.93
N ALA A 343 30.46 6.31 -22.45
CA ALA A 343 29.13 5.89 -22.88
C ALA A 343 29.19 4.77 -23.91
N ARG A 344 30.02 4.92 -24.95
CA ARG A 344 30.21 3.88 -25.99
C ARG A 344 30.87 2.62 -25.43
N GLU A 345 31.82 2.75 -24.52
CA GLU A 345 32.48 1.61 -23.87
C GLU A 345 31.46 0.74 -23.14
N VAL A 346 30.64 1.34 -22.28
CA VAL A 346 29.58 0.67 -21.53
C VAL A 346 28.53 0.06 -22.48
N GLU A 347 28.07 0.80 -23.49
CA GLU A 347 27.11 0.26 -24.48
C GLU A 347 27.66 -0.97 -25.21
N ASN A 348 28.93 -0.92 -25.64
CA ASN A 348 29.57 -2.02 -26.34
C ASN A 348 29.77 -3.23 -25.43
N GLU A 349 30.24 -3.01 -24.19
CA GLU A 349 30.43 -4.07 -23.20
C GLU A 349 29.13 -4.82 -22.93
N PHE A 350 28.08 -4.11 -22.49
CA PHE A 350 26.82 -4.73 -22.13
C PHE A 350 26.04 -5.26 -23.34
N GLY A 351 26.24 -4.67 -24.53
CA GLY A 351 25.75 -5.24 -25.79
C GLY A 351 26.43 -6.56 -26.16
N ARG A 352 27.71 -6.77 -25.82
CA ARG A 352 28.39 -8.06 -25.98
C ARG A 352 27.86 -9.08 -24.97
N ILE A 353 27.77 -8.72 -23.69
CA ILE A 353 27.27 -9.61 -22.62
C ILE A 353 25.89 -10.18 -22.96
N ARG A 354 24.98 -9.34 -23.48
CA ARG A 354 23.63 -9.79 -23.89
C ARG A 354 23.64 -10.73 -25.09
N ARG A 355 24.51 -10.49 -26.08
CA ARG A 355 24.64 -11.34 -27.27
C ARG A 355 25.26 -12.70 -26.93
N SER A 356 26.35 -12.72 -26.17
CA SER A 356 27.05 -13.95 -25.78
C SER A 356 26.24 -14.91 -24.90
N GLN A 357 25.09 -14.47 -24.39
CA GLN A 357 24.18 -15.31 -23.61
C GLN A 357 22.84 -15.55 -24.31
N SER A 358 22.67 -15.08 -25.56
CA SER A 358 21.51 -15.37 -26.41
C SER A 358 21.80 -16.49 -27.43
N ASP A 359 23.09 -16.75 -27.66
CA ASP A 359 23.64 -17.95 -28.33
C ASP A 359 23.83 -19.06 -27.30
#